data_AF-A0A3M0L2J1-F1
#
_entry.id   AF-A0A3M0L2J1-F1
#
_cell.length_a   1.000
_cell.length_b   1.000
_cell.length_c   1.000
_cell.angle_alpha   90.00
_cell.angle_beta   90.00
_cell.angle_gamma   90.00
#
_symmetry.space_group_name_H-M   'P 1'
#
loop_
_entity.id
_entity.type
_entity.pdbx_description
1 polymer ?
#
loop_
_entity_poly.entity_id
_entity_poly.type
_entity_poly.pdbx_seq_one_letter_code
_entity_poly.pdbx_strand_id
1 'polypeptide(L)'
;MGVPVIHDCLETIEATYSSHPDLKDTPLEDAETWFTDGSSYVVSGRKHAGYAVTTSKEVIESGPLPTNTSAQKAEVIALIRALELAKGKEINIYTDSRYAFGVVHAHGAIWKEGGLLNSQGKSIKHAQEILRLLDAIQLPERVAIMHIKAHQKVSSELEEGNMLADREAKEAAKGEVPDKAVEAELIPDRKISIEELGDAMTSGSFNITVKGVWFSLERH
;
A
#
# COMPACT_ATOMS: atom_id res chain seq x y z
N MET A 1 -0.45 -46.91 8.25
CA MET A 1 -0.88 -45.83 9.17
C MET A 1 0.27 -44.85 9.30
N GLY A 2 -0.02 -43.54 9.21
CA GLY A 2 0.94 -42.45 9.46
C GLY A 2 1.16 -41.53 8.25
N VAL A 3 0.34 -40.48 8.15
CA VAL A 3 0.56 -39.32 7.28
C VAL A 3 1.65 -38.44 7.91
N PRO A 4 2.58 -37.82 7.16
CA PRO A 4 3.31 -36.67 7.65
C PRO A 4 2.89 -35.39 6.93
N VAL A 5 2.48 -34.44 7.75
CA VAL A 5 1.95 -33.11 7.47
C VAL A 5 3.04 -32.22 6.87
N ILE A 6 2.77 -31.66 5.69
CA ILE A 6 3.55 -30.57 5.10
C ILE A 6 2.70 -29.31 5.26
N HIS A 7 2.75 -28.66 6.42
CA HIS A 7 2.04 -27.39 6.66
C HIS A 7 2.76 -26.65 7.80
N ASP A 8 3.71 -25.77 7.47
CA ASP A 8 4.19 -24.81 8.49
C ASP A 8 4.84 -23.54 7.92
N CYS A 9 5.32 -23.53 6.67
CA CYS A 9 5.97 -22.31 6.12
C CYS A 9 5.08 -21.54 5.12
N LEU A 10 4.11 -22.21 4.50
CA LEU A 10 3.20 -21.63 3.50
C LEU A 10 1.93 -21.06 4.13
N GLU A 11 1.42 -21.71 5.17
CA GLU A 11 0.29 -21.23 5.95
C GLU A 11 0.59 -19.91 6.66
N THR A 12 1.84 -19.65 7.05
CA THR A 12 2.20 -18.40 7.75
C THR A 12 2.07 -17.18 6.85
N ILE A 13 2.42 -17.26 5.57
CA ILE A 13 2.30 -16.12 4.64
C ILE A 13 0.84 -15.94 4.20
N GLU A 14 0.12 -17.05 3.96
CA GLU A 14 -1.31 -17.04 3.69
C GLU A 14 -2.12 -16.50 4.89
N ALA A 15 -1.72 -16.82 6.13
CA ALA A 15 -2.31 -16.27 7.35
C ALA A 15 -1.87 -14.84 7.66
N THR A 16 -0.66 -14.43 7.24
CA THR A 16 -0.14 -13.06 7.48
C THR A 16 -0.69 -12.05 6.46
N TYR A 17 -0.91 -12.48 5.21
CA TYR A 17 -1.35 -11.64 4.10
C TYR A 17 -2.55 -12.21 3.35
N SER A 18 -3.44 -12.88 4.08
CA SER A 18 -4.85 -12.89 3.67
C SER A 18 -5.24 -11.43 3.54
N SER A 19 -5.51 -10.97 2.31
CA SER A 19 -6.22 -9.72 2.06
C SER A 19 -7.27 -9.58 3.14
N HIS A 20 -7.29 -8.43 3.85
CA HIS A 20 -8.22 -8.16 4.96
C HIS A 20 -9.52 -8.91 4.70
N PRO A 21 -9.93 -9.88 5.54
CA PRO A 21 -10.97 -10.84 5.17
C PRO A 21 -12.28 -10.17 4.75
N ASP A 22 -12.50 -8.92 5.20
CA ASP A 22 -13.63 -8.07 4.83
C ASP A 22 -13.32 -6.99 3.77
N LEU A 23 -12.22 -7.09 3.02
CA LEU A 23 -11.92 -6.20 1.89
C LEU A 23 -12.95 -6.43 0.79
N LYS A 24 -13.73 -5.39 0.49
CA LYS A 24 -14.74 -5.43 -0.57
C LYS A 24 -14.34 -4.58 -1.76
N ASP A 25 -14.83 -4.95 -2.92
CA ASP A 25 -14.85 -4.13 -4.15
C ASP A 25 -16.22 -3.47 -4.38
N THR A 26 -17.12 -3.59 -3.41
CA THR A 26 -18.45 -2.96 -3.37
C THR A 26 -18.57 -2.08 -2.12
N PRO A 27 -19.25 -0.92 -2.24
CA PRO A 27 -19.35 0.02 -1.13
C PRO A 27 -20.07 -0.59 0.08
N LEU A 28 -19.54 -0.30 1.26
CA LEU A 28 -20.20 -0.53 2.54
C LEU A 28 -21.34 0.46 2.72
N GLU A 29 -22.52 -0.04 3.11
CA GLU A 29 -23.65 0.80 3.50
C GLU A 29 -23.30 1.61 4.76
N ASP A 30 -23.77 2.85 4.83
CA ASP A 30 -23.58 3.80 5.94
C ASP A 30 -22.12 4.17 6.31
N ALA A 31 -21.13 3.68 5.56
CA ALA A 31 -19.73 4.05 5.74
C ALA A 31 -19.39 5.40 5.09
N GLU A 32 -18.45 6.12 5.70
CA GLU A 32 -17.91 7.35 5.13
C GLU A 32 -17.18 7.05 3.79
N THR A 33 -17.20 8.00 2.85
CA THR A 33 -16.58 7.82 1.53
C THR A 33 -15.45 8.81 1.30
N TRP A 34 -14.27 8.27 1.07
CA TRP A 34 -13.05 9.00 0.76
C TRP A 34 -12.58 8.73 -0.67
N PHE A 35 -11.83 9.68 -1.21
CA PHE A 35 -11.23 9.67 -2.52
C PHE A 35 -9.74 9.89 -2.38
N THR A 36 -8.95 9.21 -3.20
CA THR A 36 -7.49 9.32 -3.19
C THR A 36 -6.99 9.57 -4.59
N ASP A 37 -6.04 10.50 -4.72
CA ASP A 37 -5.31 10.74 -5.96
C ASP A 37 -3.82 11.00 -5.67
N GLY A 38 -2.99 10.54 -6.58
CA GLY A 38 -1.55 10.80 -6.59
C GLY A 38 -1.10 11.46 -7.89
N SER A 39 -0.61 12.70 -7.79
CA SER A 39 -0.16 13.45 -8.96
C SER A 39 1.36 13.40 -9.13
N SER A 40 1.82 13.39 -10.38
CA SER A 40 3.24 13.56 -10.73
C SER A 40 3.38 14.23 -12.09
N TYR A 41 4.08 15.37 -12.15
CA TYR A 41 4.32 16.11 -13.39
C TYR A 41 5.65 16.85 -13.39
N VAL A 42 6.11 17.27 -14.57
CA VAL A 42 7.39 17.97 -14.74
C VAL A 42 7.14 19.47 -14.93
N VAL A 43 7.77 20.30 -14.10
CA VAL A 43 7.80 21.76 -14.23
C VAL A 43 9.25 22.20 -14.34
N SER A 44 9.57 22.98 -15.39
CA SER A 44 10.92 23.55 -15.57
C SER A 44 12.04 22.51 -15.45
N GLY A 45 11.81 21.29 -15.93
CA GLY A 45 12.78 20.18 -15.90
C GLY A 45 12.89 19.42 -14.57
N ARG A 46 12.11 19.76 -13.55
CA ARG A 46 12.04 19.05 -12.26
C ARG A 46 10.72 18.29 -12.14
N LYS A 47 10.77 17.08 -11.59
CA LYS A 47 9.57 16.26 -11.37
C LYS A 47 9.00 16.51 -9.98
N HIS A 48 7.79 17.02 -9.97
CA HIS A 48 6.97 17.33 -8.81
C HIS A 48 5.95 16.22 -8.59
N ALA A 49 5.64 15.91 -7.34
CA ALA A 49 4.65 14.90 -7.00
C ALA A 49 3.96 15.25 -5.68
N GLY A 50 2.70 14.82 -5.56
CA GLY A 50 1.86 15.09 -4.40
C GLY A 50 0.77 14.04 -4.29
N TYR A 51 0.12 13.99 -3.14
CA TYR A 51 -1.03 13.13 -2.90
C TYR A 51 -2.15 13.92 -2.23
N ALA A 52 -3.37 13.41 -2.33
CA ALA A 52 -4.51 13.89 -1.57
C ALA A 52 -5.44 12.75 -1.14
N VAL A 53 -6.08 12.97 0.00
CA VAL A 53 -7.19 12.19 0.56
C VAL A 53 -8.32 13.18 0.86
N THR A 54 -9.49 12.96 0.27
CA THR A 54 -10.59 13.92 0.35
C THR A 54 -11.91 13.20 0.57
N THR A 55 -12.92 13.90 1.07
CA THR A 55 -14.32 13.53 0.86
C THR A 55 -14.78 14.09 -0.50
N SER A 56 -16.08 14.08 -0.78
CA SER A 56 -16.64 14.80 -1.94
C SER A 56 -16.55 16.34 -1.82
N LYS A 57 -16.31 16.86 -0.62
CA LYS A 57 -16.40 18.31 -0.32
C LYS A 57 -15.21 18.89 0.41
N GLU A 58 -14.48 18.07 1.15
CA GLU A 58 -13.45 18.51 2.10
C GLU A 58 -12.14 17.77 1.86
N VAL A 59 -11.04 18.46 2.12
CA VAL A 59 -9.71 17.85 2.12
C VAL A 59 -9.45 17.28 3.50
N ILE A 60 -9.18 15.98 3.58
CA ILE A 60 -8.82 15.32 4.84
C ILE A 60 -7.32 15.46 5.06
N GLU A 61 -6.53 15.16 4.03
CA GLU A 61 -5.09 15.33 4.03
C GLU A 61 -4.60 15.56 2.59
N SER A 62 -3.62 16.43 2.39
CA SER A 62 -2.85 16.51 1.15
C SER A 62 -1.42 16.91 1.47
N GLY A 63 -0.47 16.47 0.64
CA GLY A 63 0.92 16.72 0.92
C GLY A 63 1.85 16.53 -0.27
N PRO A 64 2.96 17.28 -0.30
CA PRO A 64 4.00 17.08 -1.29
C PRO A 64 4.70 15.73 -1.08
N LEU A 65 5.18 15.13 -2.16
CA LEU A 65 5.97 13.90 -2.16
C LEU A 65 7.41 14.19 -2.62
N PRO A 66 8.38 13.32 -2.29
CA PRO A 66 9.76 13.48 -2.74
C PRO A 66 9.86 13.72 -4.26
N THR A 67 10.76 14.63 -4.62
CA THR A 67 11.12 14.90 -6.01
C THR A 67 11.43 13.58 -6.72
N ASN A 68 10.96 13.43 -7.96
CA ASN A 68 11.08 12.22 -8.79
C ASN A 68 10.13 11.06 -8.49
N THR A 69 9.23 11.16 -7.52
CA THR A 69 8.15 10.17 -7.32
C THR A 69 7.33 10.01 -8.61
N SER A 70 7.10 8.77 -9.03
CA SER A 70 6.28 8.44 -10.20
C SER A 70 4.79 8.61 -9.89
N ALA A 71 3.95 8.85 -10.91
CA ALA A 71 2.49 8.89 -10.74
C ALA A 71 1.98 7.62 -10.04
N GLN A 72 2.35 6.44 -10.53
CA GLN A 72 1.96 5.16 -9.92
C GLN A 72 2.34 5.05 -8.43
N LYS A 73 3.53 5.53 -8.05
CA LYS A 73 3.95 5.53 -6.64
C LYS A 73 3.17 6.56 -5.82
N ALA A 74 2.89 7.73 -6.39
CA ALA A 74 2.07 8.75 -5.73
C ALA A 74 0.66 8.22 -5.43
N GLU A 75 0.05 7.50 -6.37
CA GLU A 75 -1.27 6.86 -6.22
C GLU A 75 -1.29 5.83 -5.08
N VAL A 76 -0.26 4.97 -5.04
CA VAL A 76 -0.11 3.98 -3.95
C VAL A 76 0.10 4.69 -2.61
N ILE A 77 0.90 5.76 -2.56
CA ILE A 77 1.10 6.53 -1.34
C ILE A 77 -0.22 7.18 -0.89
N ALA A 78 -0.99 7.78 -1.80
CA ALA A 78 -2.29 8.36 -1.48
C ALA A 78 -3.23 7.33 -0.82
N LEU A 79 -3.28 6.12 -1.38
CA LEU A 79 -4.08 5.03 -0.83
C LEU A 79 -3.58 4.55 0.54
N ILE A 80 -2.26 4.40 0.72
CA ILE A 80 -1.65 4.08 2.02
C ILE A 80 -2.06 5.11 3.07
N ARG A 81 -1.96 6.41 2.74
CA ARG A 81 -2.32 7.50 3.65
C ARG A 81 -3.78 7.47 4.04
N ALA A 82 -4.68 7.23 3.08
CA ALA A 82 -6.11 7.07 3.38
C ALA A 82 -6.37 5.90 4.34
N LEU A 83 -5.71 4.76 4.14
CA LEU A 83 -5.84 3.60 5.03
C LEU A 83 -5.28 3.87 6.43
N GLU A 84 -4.13 4.54 6.54
CA GLU A 84 -3.54 4.95 7.82
C GLU A 84 -4.46 5.92 8.59
N LEU A 85 -5.08 6.89 7.89
CA LEU A 85 -6.04 7.84 8.46
C LEU A 85 -7.38 7.18 8.84
N ALA A 86 -7.75 6.11 8.15
CA ALA A 86 -8.98 5.36 8.39
C ALA A 86 -8.84 4.28 9.47
N LYS A 87 -7.74 4.26 10.22
CA LYS A 87 -7.51 3.27 11.28
C LYS A 87 -8.70 3.17 12.25
N GLY A 88 -9.24 1.95 12.39
CA GLY A 88 -10.40 1.67 13.24
C GLY A 88 -11.72 2.26 12.76
N LYS A 89 -11.85 2.63 11.48
CA LYS A 89 -13.10 3.07 10.86
C LYS A 89 -13.68 2.02 9.91
N GLU A 90 -14.98 2.08 9.69
CA GLU A 90 -15.61 1.52 8.50
C GLU A 90 -15.57 2.56 7.37
N ILE A 91 -14.89 2.25 6.26
CA ILE A 91 -14.62 3.25 5.21
C ILE A 91 -14.79 2.70 3.78
N ASN A 92 -15.32 3.53 2.90
CA ASN A 92 -15.27 3.36 1.45
C ASN A 92 -14.15 4.25 0.88
N ILE A 93 -13.21 3.68 0.14
CA ILE A 93 -12.14 4.42 -0.52
C ILE A 93 -12.23 4.22 -2.03
N TYR A 94 -12.36 5.32 -2.76
CA TYR A 94 -12.30 5.34 -4.22
C TYR A 94 -10.95 5.84 -4.71
N THR A 95 -10.40 5.15 -5.70
CA THR A 95 -9.23 5.57 -6.48
C THR A 95 -9.57 5.46 -7.97
N ASP A 96 -9.11 6.39 -8.80
CA ASP A 96 -9.17 6.27 -10.25
C ASP A 96 -7.95 5.51 -10.83
N SER A 97 -6.96 5.22 -9.99
CA SER A 97 -5.77 4.44 -10.34
C SER A 97 -6.07 2.95 -10.45
N ARG A 98 -6.16 2.48 -11.70
CA ARG A 98 -6.24 1.06 -12.02
C ARG A 98 -5.04 0.27 -11.45
N TYR A 99 -3.88 0.92 -11.33
CA TYR A 99 -2.70 0.29 -10.75
C TYR A 99 -2.87 0.05 -9.25
N ALA A 100 -3.23 1.08 -8.48
CA ALA A 100 -3.43 0.95 -7.03
C ALA A 100 -4.54 -0.07 -6.71
N PHE A 101 -5.67 0.02 -7.40
CA PHE A 101 -6.75 -0.97 -7.29
C PHE A 101 -6.26 -2.40 -7.62
N GLY A 102 -5.49 -2.55 -8.70
CA GLY A 102 -4.95 -3.83 -9.11
C GLY A 102 -3.96 -4.44 -8.11
N VAL A 103 -3.15 -3.63 -7.42
CA VAL A 103 -2.23 -4.11 -6.38
C VAL A 103 -3.00 -4.63 -5.17
N VAL A 104 -4.03 -3.90 -4.74
CA VAL A 104 -4.89 -4.28 -3.61
C VAL A 104 -5.66 -5.58 -3.89
N HIS A 105 -6.23 -5.70 -5.09
CA HIS A 105 -7.10 -6.82 -5.45
C HIS A 105 -6.38 -7.98 -6.15
N ALA A 106 -5.09 -7.85 -6.43
CA ALA A 106 -4.23 -8.96 -6.84
C ALA A 106 -4.13 -9.96 -5.67
N HIS A 107 -5.06 -10.91 -5.63
CA HIS A 107 -5.17 -11.92 -4.58
C HIS A 107 -3.84 -12.63 -4.33
N GLY A 108 -3.68 -13.08 -3.09
CA GLY A 108 -2.48 -13.74 -2.54
C GLY A 108 -1.85 -14.83 -3.41
N ALA A 109 -2.53 -15.38 -4.43
CA ALA A 109 -1.99 -16.30 -5.42
C ALA A 109 -0.78 -15.74 -6.22
N ILE A 110 -0.72 -14.44 -6.53
CA ILE A 110 0.44 -13.85 -7.21
C ILE A 110 1.64 -13.73 -6.24
N TRP A 111 1.36 -13.51 -4.95
CA TRP A 111 2.38 -13.45 -3.88
C TRP A 111 2.79 -14.85 -3.38
N LYS A 112 1.91 -15.84 -3.53
CA LYS A 112 2.07 -17.28 -3.20
C LYS A 112 3.16 -17.96 -4.03
N GLU A 113 3.39 -17.51 -5.26
CA GLU A 113 4.31 -18.15 -6.19
C GLU A 113 5.63 -17.38 -6.42
N GLY A 114 5.68 -16.06 -6.15
CA GLY A 114 6.76 -15.21 -6.68
C GLY A 114 7.71 -14.54 -5.69
N GLY A 115 7.38 -14.43 -4.39
CA GLY A 115 8.01 -13.38 -3.57
C GLY A 115 7.81 -12.01 -4.22
N LEU A 116 8.60 -10.98 -3.88
CA LEU A 116 8.55 -9.66 -4.53
C LEU A 116 9.05 -9.69 -5.99
N LEU A 117 8.84 -10.77 -6.74
CA LEU A 117 9.26 -10.98 -8.12
C LEU A 117 8.03 -11.18 -9.01
N ASN A 118 8.09 -10.65 -10.23
CA ASN A 118 7.08 -10.91 -11.24
C ASN A 118 7.24 -12.33 -11.82
N SER A 119 6.33 -12.75 -12.71
CA SER A 119 6.37 -14.05 -13.40
C SER A 119 7.64 -14.30 -14.25
N GLN A 120 8.50 -13.29 -14.41
CA GLN A 120 9.81 -13.39 -15.07
C GLN A 120 10.98 -13.44 -14.07
N GLY A 121 10.70 -13.56 -12.76
CA GLY A 121 11.70 -13.59 -11.70
C GLY A 121 12.36 -12.24 -11.41
N LYS A 122 11.79 -11.12 -11.89
CA LYS A 122 12.33 -9.76 -11.70
C LYS A 122 11.60 -9.04 -10.59
N SER A 123 12.33 -8.29 -9.76
CA SER A 123 11.77 -7.49 -8.68
C SER A 123 10.61 -6.60 -9.15
N ILE A 124 9.50 -6.67 -8.41
CA ILE A 124 8.34 -5.82 -8.60
C ILE A 124 8.76 -4.39 -8.30
N LYS A 125 8.46 -3.47 -9.22
CA LYS A 125 8.69 -2.04 -9.00
C LYS A 125 7.84 -1.59 -7.80
N HIS A 126 8.40 -0.74 -6.93
CA HIS A 126 7.71 -0.21 -5.74
C HIS A 126 7.39 -1.26 -4.66
N ALA A 127 8.20 -2.32 -4.54
CA ALA A 127 7.98 -3.39 -3.58
C ALA A 127 7.81 -2.92 -2.12
N GLN A 128 8.56 -1.90 -1.70
CA GLN A 128 8.44 -1.34 -0.34
C GLN A 128 7.08 -0.69 -0.11
N GLU A 129 6.59 0.09 -1.08
CA GLU A 129 5.27 0.72 -0.99
C GLU A 129 4.15 -0.33 -1.03
N ILE A 130 4.31 -1.40 -1.81
CA ILE A 130 3.35 -2.49 -1.83
C ILE A 130 3.28 -3.20 -0.48
N LEU A 131 4.42 -3.50 0.14
CA LEU A 131 4.43 -4.10 1.50
C LEU A 131 3.74 -3.17 2.50
N ARG A 132 4.03 -1.87 2.46
CA ARG A 132 3.35 -0.89 3.32
C ARG A 132 1.84 -0.83 3.07
N LEU A 133 1.40 -0.93 1.82
CA LEU A 133 -0.01 -0.98 1.47
C LEU A 133 -0.70 -2.23 2.05
N LEU A 134 -0.02 -3.38 2.00
CA LEU A 134 -0.52 -4.63 2.59
C LEU A 134 -0.59 -4.57 4.12
N ASP A 135 0.29 -3.83 4.78
CA ASP A 135 0.19 -3.59 6.22
C ASP A 135 -0.92 -2.58 6.54
N ALA A 136 -1.02 -1.50 5.74
CA ALA A 136 -1.98 -0.42 5.96
C ALA A 136 -3.43 -0.86 5.76
N ILE A 137 -3.68 -1.82 4.86
CA ILE A 137 -5.04 -2.35 4.63
C ILE A 137 -5.65 -3.03 5.85
N GLN A 138 -4.82 -3.42 6.82
CA GLN A 138 -5.24 -4.05 8.08
C GLN A 138 -5.61 -3.02 9.16
N LEU A 139 -5.45 -1.71 8.89
CA LEU A 139 -5.67 -0.67 9.88
C LEU A 139 -7.15 -0.28 10.05
N PRO A 140 -7.96 -0.13 8.99
CA PRO A 140 -9.40 0.10 9.14
C PRO A 140 -10.10 -1.07 9.83
N GLU A 141 -11.26 -0.82 10.44
CA GLU A 141 -12.10 -1.90 10.98
C GLU A 141 -12.76 -2.68 9.85
N ARG A 142 -13.30 -1.97 8.86
CA ARG A 142 -13.84 -2.53 7.61
C ARG A 142 -13.53 -1.58 6.47
N VAL A 143 -13.14 -2.12 5.32
CA VAL A 143 -12.74 -1.29 4.18
C VAL A 143 -13.24 -1.85 2.87
N ALA A 144 -13.83 -0.98 2.05
CA ALA A 144 -14.05 -1.26 0.63
C ALA A 144 -13.17 -0.34 -0.22
N ILE A 145 -12.45 -0.90 -1.18
CA ILE A 145 -11.59 -0.16 -2.11
C ILE A 145 -12.11 -0.35 -3.53
N MET A 146 -12.58 0.74 -4.14
CA MET A 146 -13.24 0.73 -5.45
C MET A 146 -12.46 1.53 -6.49
N HIS A 147 -12.54 1.07 -7.75
CA HIS A 147 -11.99 1.77 -8.89
C HIS A 147 -13.03 2.66 -9.58
N ILE A 148 -12.71 3.95 -9.76
CA ILE A 148 -13.50 4.86 -10.59
C ILE A 148 -13.15 4.62 -12.07
N LYS A 149 -14.10 4.09 -12.84
CA LYS A 149 -13.90 3.88 -14.27
C LYS A 149 -14.13 5.17 -15.05
N ALA A 150 -13.14 5.56 -15.86
CA ALA A 150 -13.31 6.61 -16.85
C ALA A 150 -14.50 6.27 -17.78
N HIS A 151 -15.40 7.24 -17.98
CA HIS A 151 -16.57 7.20 -18.87
C HIS A 151 -17.79 6.36 -18.42
N GLN A 152 -17.89 5.94 -17.16
CA GLN A 152 -19.17 5.46 -16.62
C GLN A 152 -20.04 6.65 -16.16
N LYS A 153 -21.37 6.49 -16.20
CA LYS A 153 -22.29 7.37 -15.46
C LYS A 153 -22.06 7.14 -13.96
N VAL A 154 -21.01 7.76 -13.43
CA VAL A 154 -20.76 7.85 -11.99
C VAL A 154 -21.75 8.83 -11.39
N SER A 155 -22.06 8.69 -10.10
CA SER A 155 -22.86 9.70 -9.41
C SER A 155 -22.09 11.03 -9.37
N SER A 156 -22.82 12.14 -9.26
CA SER A 156 -22.20 13.48 -9.15
C SER A 156 -21.23 13.56 -7.98
N GLU A 157 -21.53 12.88 -6.88
CA GLU A 157 -20.68 12.85 -5.70
C GLU A 157 -19.32 12.16 -5.93
N LEU A 158 -19.29 11.08 -6.72
CA LEU A 158 -18.03 10.41 -7.06
C LEU A 158 -17.17 11.28 -7.99
N GLU A 159 -17.82 11.98 -8.92
CA GLU A 159 -17.14 12.91 -9.83
C GLU A 159 -16.57 14.11 -9.07
N GLU A 160 -17.35 14.71 -8.17
CA GLU A 160 -16.94 15.82 -7.31
C GLU A 160 -15.76 15.43 -6.41
N GLY A 161 -15.83 14.27 -5.76
CA GLY A 161 -14.75 13.77 -4.91
C GLY A 161 -13.47 13.46 -5.68
N ASN A 162 -13.56 12.82 -6.85
CA ASN A 162 -12.39 12.55 -7.67
C ASN A 162 -11.76 13.84 -8.20
N MET A 163 -12.58 14.81 -8.65
CA MET A 163 -12.07 16.12 -9.09
C MET A 163 -11.38 16.87 -7.96
N LEU A 164 -11.92 16.77 -6.73
CA LEU A 164 -11.30 17.38 -5.57
C LEU A 164 -9.94 16.72 -5.29
N ALA A 165 -9.88 15.40 -5.19
CA ALA A 165 -8.63 14.67 -4.96
C ALA A 165 -7.56 15.01 -6.01
N ASP A 166 -7.90 14.96 -7.30
CA ASP A 166 -6.99 15.30 -8.42
C ASP A 166 -6.46 16.73 -8.33
N ARG A 167 -7.34 17.69 -8.01
CA ARG A 167 -6.94 19.10 -7.85
C ARG A 167 -5.98 19.26 -6.69
N GLU A 168 -6.30 18.69 -5.54
CA GLU A 168 -5.51 18.87 -4.32
C GLU A 168 -4.17 18.13 -4.39
N ALA A 169 -4.11 16.97 -5.03
CA ALA A 169 -2.85 16.27 -5.28
C ALA A 169 -1.93 17.07 -6.22
N LYS A 170 -2.50 17.71 -7.26
CA LYS A 170 -1.77 18.62 -8.15
C LYS A 170 -1.28 19.88 -7.43
N GLU A 171 -2.12 20.49 -6.59
CA GLU A 171 -1.70 21.65 -5.79
C GLU A 171 -0.61 21.27 -4.79
N ALA A 172 -0.77 20.15 -4.09
CA ALA A 172 0.22 19.65 -3.14
C ALA A 172 1.56 19.34 -3.79
N ALA A 173 1.57 18.85 -5.04
CA ALA A 173 2.80 18.59 -5.79
C ALA A 173 3.65 19.85 -6.05
N LYS A 174 3.06 21.05 -6.01
CA LYS A 174 3.81 22.31 -6.11
C LYS A 174 4.66 22.60 -4.88
N GLY A 175 4.36 21.98 -3.74
CA GLY A 175 5.16 22.08 -2.52
C GLY A 175 6.51 21.39 -2.66
N GLU A 176 7.52 21.88 -1.96
CA GLU A 176 8.84 21.26 -1.90
C GLU A 176 8.94 20.39 -0.63
N VAL A 177 9.24 19.09 -0.78
CA VAL A 177 9.70 18.26 0.36
C VAL A 177 11.23 18.37 0.41
N PRO A 178 11.83 18.80 1.54
CA PRO A 178 13.27 18.70 1.71
C PRO A 178 13.70 17.22 1.64
N ASP A 179 14.72 16.91 0.83
CA ASP A 179 15.23 15.54 0.57
C ASP A 179 15.55 14.70 1.83
N LYS A 180 15.60 15.31 3.03
CA LYS A 180 15.97 14.68 4.30
C LYS A 180 14.80 14.38 5.26
N ALA A 181 13.58 14.81 4.98
CA ALA A 181 12.47 14.68 5.94
C ALA A 181 11.82 13.28 5.98
N VAL A 182 12.01 12.46 4.94
CA VAL A 182 11.20 11.25 4.75
C VAL A 182 11.82 9.97 5.31
N GLU A 183 13.14 9.91 5.51
CA GLU A 183 13.76 8.77 6.19
C GLU A 183 13.51 8.78 7.71
N ALA A 184 13.30 9.95 8.33
CA ALA A 184 13.15 10.05 9.77
C ALA A 184 11.69 9.91 10.26
N GLU A 185 10.69 10.23 9.42
CA GLU A 185 9.29 10.31 9.85
C GLU A 185 8.43 9.12 9.36
N LEU A 186 8.98 8.23 8.51
CA LEU A 186 8.31 7.03 7.97
C LEU A 186 8.87 5.69 8.48
N ILE A 187 9.74 5.69 9.51
CA ILE A 187 10.19 4.46 10.16
C ILE A 187 9.48 4.35 11.52
N PRO A 188 8.39 3.57 11.66
CA PRO A 188 8.15 2.93 12.94
C PRO A 188 9.31 1.93 13.13
N ASP A 189 10.07 2.08 14.21
CA ASP A 189 11.24 1.28 14.59
C ASP A 189 11.22 -0.17 14.07
N ARG A 190 11.76 -0.38 12.86
CA ARG A 190 12.14 -1.68 12.36
C ARG A 190 13.21 -1.48 11.30
N LYS A 191 14.44 -1.29 11.77
CA LYS A 191 15.61 -1.57 10.95
C LYS A 191 15.61 -3.07 10.66
N ILE A 192 15.19 -3.44 9.46
CA ILE A 192 15.73 -4.64 8.82
C ILE A 192 16.50 -4.08 7.64
N SER A 193 17.82 -4.07 7.76
CA SER A 193 18.67 -3.57 6.69
C SER A 193 18.66 -4.59 5.54
N ILE A 194 18.60 -4.10 4.30
CA ILE A 194 18.53 -4.95 3.09
C ILE A 194 19.79 -5.83 2.94
N GLU A 195 20.89 -5.45 3.59
CA GLU A 195 22.12 -6.25 3.71
C GLU A 195 21.93 -7.48 4.62
N GLU A 196 21.09 -7.40 5.67
CA GLU A 196 20.77 -8.56 6.53
C GLU A 196 19.92 -9.61 5.80
N LEU A 197 19.13 -9.24 4.80
CA LEU A 197 18.39 -10.17 3.93
C LEU A 197 19.30 -10.86 2.89
N GLY A 198 20.40 -10.21 2.49
CA GLY A 198 21.39 -10.79 1.56
C GLY A 198 22.32 -11.79 2.25
N ASP A 199 22.80 -11.46 3.45
CA ASP A 199 23.70 -12.33 4.22
C ASP A 199 22.96 -13.48 4.94
N ALA A 200 21.66 -13.30 5.25
CA ALA A 200 20.80 -14.35 5.79
C ALA A 200 20.53 -15.50 4.81
N MET A 201 20.62 -15.25 3.50
CA MET A 201 20.41 -16.27 2.48
C MET A 201 21.68 -17.06 2.14
N THR A 202 22.85 -16.68 2.67
CA THR A 202 24.14 -17.31 2.33
C THR A 202 24.84 -18.02 3.49
N SER A 203 24.55 -17.69 4.76
CA SER A 203 25.13 -18.40 5.91
C SER A 203 24.07 -19.14 6.72
N GLY A 204 24.21 -20.46 6.82
CA GLY A 204 23.16 -21.43 7.14
C GLY A 204 22.61 -21.48 8.57
N SER A 205 22.59 -20.38 9.32
CA SER A 205 21.96 -20.35 10.65
C SER A 205 21.88 -18.91 11.19
N PHE A 206 20.67 -18.44 11.51
CA PHE A 206 20.46 -17.16 12.19
C PHE A 206 19.38 -17.27 13.27
N ASN A 207 19.59 -16.55 14.36
CA ASN A 207 18.66 -16.43 15.48
C ASN A 207 17.82 -15.16 15.30
N ILE A 208 16.49 -15.28 15.28
CA ILE A 208 15.58 -14.14 15.23
C ILE A 208 14.74 -14.13 16.51
N THR A 209 14.81 -13.04 17.27
CA THR A 209 13.95 -12.86 18.45
C THR A 209 12.69 -12.08 18.06
N VAL A 210 11.54 -12.75 18.05
CA VAL A 210 10.23 -12.11 17.97
C VAL A 210 9.53 -12.33 19.31
N LYS A 211 9.25 -11.24 20.04
CA LYS A 211 8.49 -11.22 21.30
C LYS A 211 8.86 -12.33 22.30
N GLY A 212 10.14 -12.41 22.68
CA GLY A 212 10.57 -13.18 23.86
C GLY A 212 10.51 -14.71 23.72
N VAL A 213 10.27 -15.26 22.52
CA VAL A 213 10.33 -16.71 22.29
C VAL A 213 11.57 -17.03 21.47
N TRP A 214 12.39 -17.95 21.99
CA TRP A 214 13.61 -18.44 21.35
C TRP A 214 13.29 -19.65 20.48
N PHE A 215 13.67 -19.62 19.21
CA PHE A 215 13.64 -20.79 18.34
C PHE A 215 15.02 -21.03 17.74
N SER A 216 15.49 -22.26 17.84
CA SER A 216 16.69 -22.78 17.16
C SER A 216 16.22 -23.83 16.17
N LEU A 217 16.53 -23.62 14.88
CA LEU A 217 16.31 -24.62 13.84
C LEU A 217 17.67 -25.03 13.26
N GLU A 218 18.07 -26.28 13.51
CA GLU A 218 19.10 -26.97 12.74
C GLU A 218 18.40 -27.91 11.73
N ARG A 219 18.92 -27.98 10.50
CA ARG A 219 18.37 -28.88 9.48
C ARG A 219 19.03 -30.26 9.56
N HIS A 220 18.19 -31.30 9.60
CA HIS A 220 18.52 -32.67 9.18
C HIS A 220 18.39 -32.82 7.65
#